data_AF-R6N9U7-F1
#
_entry.id   AF-R6N9U7-F1
#
_cell.length_a   1.000
_cell.length_b   1.000
_cell.length_c   1.000
_cell.angle_alpha   90.00
_cell.angle_beta   90.00
_cell.angle_gamma   90.00
#
_symmetry.space_group_name_H-M   'P 1'
#
loop_
_entity.id
_entity.type
_entity.pdbx_description
1 polymer ?
#
loop_
_entity_poly.entity_id
_entity_poly.type
_entity_poly.pdbx_seq_one_letter_code
_entity_poly.pdbx_strand_id
1 'polypeptide(L)' 'MKKFRTAVSVIIMVIAGIVGFFVGASVNEAMTGAVLFSMISGIACIIYTIDNFEK' A
#
# COMPACT_ATOMS: atom_id res chain seq x y z
N MET A 1 6.19 2.71 -20.54
CA MET A 1 6.25 3.48 -19.28
C MET A 1 5.87 2.62 -18.04
N LYS A 2 6.47 1.43 -17.87
CA LYS A 2 6.06 0.48 -16.80
C LYS A 2 6.73 0.77 -15.45
N LYS A 3 7.99 1.24 -15.46
CA LYS A 3 8.78 1.52 -14.25
C LYS A 3 8.19 2.62 -13.37
N PHE A 4 7.54 3.63 -13.98
CA PHE A 4 6.90 4.73 -13.24
C PHE A 4 5.71 4.25 -12.41
N ARG A 5 4.88 3.34 -12.96
CA ARG A 5 3.75 2.74 -12.23
C ARG A 5 4.23 1.87 -11.06
N THR A 6 5.33 1.13 -11.24
CA THR A 6 5.94 0.36 -10.14
C THR A 6 6.52 1.26 -9.05
N ALA A 7 7.21 2.34 -9.42
CA ALA A 7 7.74 3.28 -8.45
C ALA A 7 6.62 3.96 -7.64
N VAL A 8 5.56 4.41 -8.32
CA VAL A 8 4.38 4.98 -7.66
C VAL A 8 3.76 3.95 -6.71
N SER A 9 3.50 2.72 -7.16
CA SER A 9 2.99 1.61 -6.34
C SER A 9 3.75 1.40 -5.03
N VAL A 10 5.08 1.34 -5.11
CA VAL A 10 5.93 1.14 -3.93
C VAL A 10 5.85 2.32 -2.98
N ILE A 11 5.81 3.55 -3.51
CA ILE A 11 5.65 4.76 -2.69
C ILE A 11 4.32 4.72 -1.91
N ILE A 12 3.21 4.33 -2.56
CA ILE A 12 1.91 4.23 -1.87
C ILE A 12 1.94 3.16 -0.76
N MET A 13 2.58 2.01 -1.01
CA MET A 13 2.75 0.96 0.02
C MET A 13 3.53 1.47 1.23
N VAL A 14 4.63 2.19 1.01
CA VAL A 14 5.45 2.74 2.12
C VAL A 14 4.65 3.78 2.91
N ILE A 15 3.95 4.69 2.24
CA ILE A 15 3.12 5.70 2.91
C ILE A 15 1.99 5.03 3.71
N ALA A 16 1.30 4.05 3.12
CA ALA A 16 0.24 3.31 3.79
C ALA A 16 0.76 2.53 5.01
N GLY A 17 1.96 1.95 4.93
CA GLY A 17 2.60 1.29 6.07
C GLY A 17 2.92 2.25 7.21
N ILE A 18 3.43 3.44 6.92
CA ILE A 18 3.71 4.48 7.93
C ILE A 18 2.41 4.95 8.59
N VAL A 19 1.38 5.26 7.79
CA VAL A 19 0.05 5.65 8.32
C VAL A 19 -0.55 4.53 9.17
N GLY A 20 -0.52 3.30 8.67
CA GLY A 20 -1.00 2.12 9.39
C GLY A 20 -0.25 1.83 10.69
N PHE A 21 1.04 2.14 10.74
CA PHE A 21 1.85 2.02 11.96
C PHE A 21 1.40 3.02 13.02
N PHE A 22 1.18 4.29 12.65
CA PHE A 22 0.69 5.31 13.58
C PHE A 22 -0.74 5.04 14.05
N VAL A 23 -1.62 4.63 13.13
CA VAL A 23 -2.99 4.22 13.47
C VAL A 23 -2.99 2.98 14.35
N GLY A 24 -2.19 1.97 14.02
CA GLY A 24 -2.03 0.76 14.84
C GLY A 24 -1.47 1.07 16.23
N ALA A 25 -0.50 1.99 16.33
CA ALA A 25 0.08 2.39 17.61
C ALA A 25 -0.96 3.04 18.55
N SER A 26 -1.95 3.75 18.00
CA SER A 26 -3.05 4.32 18.78
C SER A 26 -3.93 3.26 19.47
N VAL A 27 -3.92 2.02 18.97
CA VAL A 27 -4.66 0.88 19.51
C VAL A 27 -3.74 -0.20 20.11
N ASN A 28 -2.49 0.15 20.44
CA ASN A 28 -1.43 -0.76 20.93
C ASN A 28 -0.99 -1.86 19.94
N GLU A 29 -1.53 -1.87 18.73
CA GLU A 29 -1.31 -2.90 17.70
C GLU A 29 -0.59 -2.30 16.48
N ALA A 30 0.55 -1.63 16.71
CA ALA A 30 1.28 -0.87 15.69
C ALA A 30 1.73 -1.71 14.49
N MET A 31 2.27 -2.91 14.76
CA MET A 31 2.74 -3.83 13.71
C MET A 31 1.57 -4.38 12.91
N THR A 32 0.50 -4.80 13.58
CA THR A 32 -0.73 -5.29 12.94
C THR A 32 -1.37 -4.21 12.06
N GLY A 33 -1.45 -2.96 12.55
CA GLY A 33 -1.97 -1.83 11.78
C GLY A 33 -1.13 -1.54 10.52
N ALA A 34 0.19 -1.54 10.64
CA ALA A 34 1.10 -1.32 9.50
C ALA A 34 0.94 -2.41 8.41
N VAL A 35 0.83 -3.67 8.84
CA VAL A 35 0.67 -4.83 7.94
C VAL A 35 -0.69 -4.79 7.24
N LEU A 36 -1.78 -4.54 7.97
CA LEU A 36 -3.12 -4.46 7.41
C LEU A 36 -3.22 -3.37 6.34
N PHE A 37 -2.75 -2.15 6.64
CA PHE A 37 -2.76 -1.05 5.67
C PHE A 37 -1.84 -1.31 4.47
N SER A 38 -0.66 -1.92 4.69
CA SER A 38 0.25 -2.30 3.59
C SER A 38 -0.38 -3.35 2.68
N MET A 39 -1.11 -4.33 3.25
CA MET A 39 -1.78 -5.38 2.50
C MET A 39 -2.95 -4.82 1.68
N ILE A 40 -3.77 -3.93 2.26
CA ILE A 40 -4.85 -3.24 1.55
C ILE A 40 -4.30 -2.41 0.39
N SER A 41 -3.24 -1.61 0.64
CA SER A 41 -2.57 -0.83 -0.41
C SER A 41 -1.96 -1.70 -1.50
N GLY A 42 -1.39 -2.85 -1.14
CA GLY A 42 -0.83 -3.82 -2.09
C GLY A 42 -1.92 -4.39 -3.00
N ILE A 43 -3.05 -4.84 -2.44
CA ILE A 43 -4.20 -5.35 -3.20
C ILE A 43 -4.77 -4.27 -4.10
N ALA A 44 -4.97 -3.05 -3.60
CA ALA A 44 -5.44 -1.91 -4.39
C ALA A 44 -4.51 -1.63 -5.58
N CYS A 45 -3.19 -1.75 -5.39
CA CYS A 45 -2.24 -1.54 -6.47
C CYS A 45 -2.26 -2.67 -7.52
N ILE A 46 -2.53 -3.91 -7.12
CA ILE A 46 -2.74 -5.04 -8.05
C ILE A 46 -4.00 -4.78 -8.89
N ILE A 47 -5.11 -4.39 -8.27
CA ILE A 47 -6.36 -4.05 -8.96
C ILE A 47 -6.14 -2.89 -9.93
N TYR A 48 -5.50 -1.81 -9.48
CA TYR A 48 -5.14 -0.67 -10.34
C TYR A 48 -4.27 -1.10 -11.53
N THR A 49 -3.38 -2.06 -11.31
CA THR A 49 -2.53 -2.61 -12.38
C THR A 49 -3.34 -3.37 -13.42
N ILE A 50 -4.28 -4.21 -12.97
CA ILE A 50 -5.18 -5.02 -13.81
C ILE A 50 -6.17 -4.12 -14.58
N ASP A 51 -6.79 -3.16 -13.88
CA ASP A 51 -7.78 -2.25 -14.45
C ASP A 51 -7.18 -1.33 -15.52
N ASN A 52 -5.97 -0.83 -15.25
CA ASN A 52 -5.22 0.02 -16.18
C ASN A 52 -4.19 -0.80 -16.97
N PHE A 53 -4.43 -2.11 -17.15
CA PHE A 53 -3.63 -2.94 -18.02
C PHE A 53 -4.00 -2.58 -19.47
N GLU A 54 -3.25 -1.62 -20.05
CA GLU A 54 -3.31 -1.34 -21.48
C GLU A 54 -3.15 -2.67 -22.25
N LYS A 55 -4.10 -2.96 -23.14
CA LYS A 55 -4.00 -4.06 -24.11
C LYS A 55 -2.78 -3.85 -25.01
#